data_AF-A0A385Z160-F1
#
_entry.id   AF-A0A385Z160-F1
#
_cell.length_a   1.000
_cell.length_b   1.000
_cell.length_c   1.000
_cell.angle_alpha   90.00
_cell.angle_beta   90.00
_cell.angle_gamma   90.00
#
_symmetry.space_group_name_H-M   'P 1'
#
loop_
_entity.id
_entity.type
_entity.pdbx_description
1 polymer ?
#
loop_
_entity_poly.entity_id
_entity_poly.type
_entity_poly.pdbx_seq_one_letter_code
_entity_poly.pdbx_strand_id
1 'polypeptide(L)'
;MAAERHIPGIRFSDAARQVLRDALADGRSGLLRLRIDERFEHELLFGSGTEEDIAVETDGISLWLDPASARRADGLAIDYVQELRGAGFTFDNPNQPGHAQRIALKRDCTATLIPRGEPLRLARGEWVVVTQSLGGSFTIRTASGQLARIAAGEADALGLSMPQASAQPASGTLNVQQVLDVLRTVYDPEIPVNVVDLGLIYQCQVQPLEGGGQRVAIRMSMTAPGCGMGEVLKEEARAKVQALPGVSQVEIELVWEPPWDQSRMSEAARLQLGLL
;
A
#
# COMPACT_ATOMS: atom_id res chain seq x y z
N MET A 1 32.66 -3.55 -24.44
CA MET A 1 32.53 -3.83 -23.00
C MET A 1 31.37 -4.82 -22.87
N ALA A 2 31.62 -6.02 -22.36
CA ALA A 2 30.57 -7.05 -22.26
C ALA A 2 29.47 -6.54 -21.33
N ALA A 3 28.24 -6.47 -21.82
CA ALA A 3 27.08 -6.15 -20.99
C ALA A 3 26.98 -7.22 -19.90
N GLU A 4 26.91 -6.77 -18.65
CA GLU A 4 26.78 -7.63 -17.48
C GLU A 4 25.51 -8.48 -17.63
N ARG A 5 25.65 -9.80 -17.70
CA ARG A 5 24.52 -10.73 -17.89
C ARG A 5 23.74 -10.81 -16.57
N HIS A 6 22.67 -10.03 -16.45
CA HIS A 6 21.81 -10.00 -15.26
C HIS A 6 20.93 -11.25 -15.18
N ILE A 7 21.11 -12.04 -14.12
CA ILE A 7 20.32 -13.24 -13.85
C ILE A 7 19.16 -12.84 -12.92
N PRO A 8 17.88 -12.89 -13.37
CA PRO A 8 16.74 -12.47 -12.57
C PRO A 8 16.33 -13.53 -11.53
N GLY A 9 15.80 -13.09 -10.39
CA GLY A 9 15.15 -13.98 -9.43
C GLY A 9 13.72 -14.31 -9.86
N ILE A 10 13.44 -15.57 -10.23
CA ILE A 10 12.09 -16.04 -10.62
C ILE A 10 11.63 -17.13 -9.67
N ARG A 11 10.33 -17.15 -9.32
CA ARG A 11 9.72 -18.15 -8.43
C ARG A 11 8.50 -18.79 -9.06
N PHE A 12 8.32 -20.09 -8.81
CA PHE A 12 7.12 -20.81 -9.25
C PHE A 12 6.28 -21.30 -8.06
N SER A 13 4.96 -21.21 -8.18
CA SER A 13 4.06 -21.88 -7.23
C SER A 13 4.13 -23.40 -7.34
N ASP A 14 3.63 -24.12 -6.34
CA ASP A 14 3.52 -25.59 -6.40
C ASP A 14 2.68 -26.06 -7.59
N ALA A 15 1.56 -25.37 -7.86
CA ALA A 15 0.65 -25.70 -8.96
C ALA A 15 1.33 -25.51 -10.33
N ALA A 16 2.01 -24.38 -10.52
CA ALA A 16 2.75 -24.11 -11.75
C ALA A 16 3.88 -25.14 -11.98
N ARG A 17 4.62 -25.48 -10.93
CA ARG A 17 5.70 -26.48 -11.01
C ARG A 17 5.20 -27.85 -11.39
N GLN A 18 4.06 -28.27 -10.84
CA GLN A 18 3.48 -29.57 -11.16
C GLN A 18 3.10 -29.63 -12.64
N VAL A 19 2.37 -28.63 -13.14
CA VAL A 19 1.95 -28.56 -14.55
C VAL A 19 3.13 -28.51 -15.50
N LEU A 20 4.16 -27.71 -15.19
CA LEU A 20 5.36 -27.63 -16.03
C LEU A 20 6.14 -28.95 -16.03
N ARG A 21 6.28 -29.62 -14.88
CA ARG A 21 6.94 -30.93 -14.79
C ARG A 21 6.21 -32.00 -15.58
N ASP A 22 4.89 -32.08 -15.45
CA ASP A 22 4.08 -33.04 -16.20
C ASP A 22 4.21 -32.79 -17.71
N ALA A 23 4.14 -31.53 -18.14
CA ALA A 23 4.29 -31.17 -19.55
C ALA A 23 5.70 -31.45 -20.12
N LEU A 24 6.75 -31.38 -19.28
CA LEU A 24 8.14 -31.72 -19.64
C LEU A 24 8.37 -33.25 -19.66
N ALA A 25 7.67 -34.02 -18.83
CA ALA A 25 7.79 -35.47 -18.75
C ALA A 25 7.13 -36.19 -19.95
N ASP A 26 6.09 -35.61 -20.56
CA ASP A 26 5.32 -36.16 -21.69
C ASP A 26 6.06 -36.12 -23.05
N GLY A 27 7.40 -36.08 -23.05
CA GLY A 27 8.22 -36.22 -24.27
C GLY A 27 8.32 -34.97 -25.15
N ARG A 28 7.84 -33.81 -24.68
CA ARG A 28 8.21 -32.52 -25.28
C ARG A 28 9.63 -32.19 -24.82
N SER A 29 10.63 -32.58 -25.61
CA SER A 29 12.02 -32.14 -25.41
C SER A 29 12.10 -30.63 -25.65
N GLY A 30 11.73 -29.84 -24.65
CA GLY A 30 11.67 -28.40 -24.79
C GLY A 30 12.13 -27.78 -23.50
N LEU A 31 13.32 -27.18 -23.54
CA LEU A 31 13.67 -26.17 -22.56
C LEU A 31 12.56 -25.10 -22.58
N LEU A 32 12.23 -24.51 -21.43
CA LEU A 32 11.21 -23.47 -21.38
C LEU A 32 11.84 -22.14 -21.75
N ARG A 33 11.12 -21.32 -22.51
CA ARG A 33 11.50 -19.95 -22.84
C ARG A 33 10.46 -18.99 -22.31
N LEU A 34 10.90 -17.98 -21.57
CA LEU A 34 10.05 -16.89 -21.08
C LEU A 34 10.43 -15.60 -21.80
N ARG A 35 9.44 -14.98 -22.46
CA ARG A 35 9.56 -13.66 -23.09
C ARG A 35 8.73 -12.64 -22.34
N ILE A 36 9.30 -11.45 -22.11
CA ILE A 36 8.64 -10.30 -21.50
C ILE A 36 8.87 -9.09 -22.40
N ASP A 37 7.82 -8.64 -23.07
CA ASP A 37 7.90 -7.52 -24.01
C ASP A 37 8.00 -6.15 -23.29
N GLU A 38 7.96 -5.06 -24.05
CA GLU A 38 8.02 -3.69 -23.51
C GLU A 38 6.75 -3.27 -22.76
N ARG A 39 5.63 -3.95 -23.01
CA ARG A 39 4.34 -3.75 -22.33
C ARG A 39 4.16 -4.66 -21.12
N PHE A 40 5.17 -5.48 -20.81
CA PHE A 40 5.13 -6.51 -19.78
C PHE A 40 4.09 -7.60 -20.06
N GLU A 41 3.83 -7.91 -21.32
CA GLU A 41 3.11 -9.13 -21.70
C GLU A 41 4.07 -10.32 -21.58
N HIS A 42 3.61 -11.38 -20.88
CA HIS A 42 4.39 -12.59 -20.63
C HIS A 42 3.98 -13.69 -21.60
N GLU A 43 4.98 -14.32 -22.20
CA GLU A 43 4.78 -15.48 -23.05
C GLU A 43 5.72 -16.60 -22.61
N LEU A 44 5.13 -17.75 -22.24
CA LEU A 44 5.86 -18.94 -21.84
C LEU A 44 5.71 -20.00 -22.93
N LEU A 45 6.82 -20.36 -23.57
CA LEU A 45 6.88 -21.24 -24.73
C LEU A 45 7.83 -22.41 -24.48
N PHE A 46 7.62 -23.52 -25.19
CA PHE A 46 8.65 -24.55 -25.32
C PHE A 46 9.61 -24.18 -26.45
N GLY A 47 10.91 -24.12 -26.17
CA GLY A 47 11.91 -23.78 -27.16
C GLY A 47 13.34 -23.84 -26.62
N SER A 48 14.31 -24.12 -27.49
CA SER A 48 15.73 -24.07 -27.12
C SER A 48 16.22 -22.63 -26.94
N GLY A 49 17.13 -22.42 -25.99
CA GLY A 49 17.88 -21.17 -25.88
C GLY A 49 18.94 -21.03 -26.98
N THR A 50 19.37 -19.79 -27.22
CA THR A 50 20.57 -19.44 -28.00
C THR A 50 21.73 -19.11 -27.06
N GLU A 51 22.96 -18.98 -27.58
CA GLU A 51 24.14 -18.60 -26.78
C GLU A 51 24.04 -17.18 -26.15
N GLU A 52 23.11 -16.37 -26.64
CA GLU A 52 22.82 -15.02 -26.16
C GLU A 52 21.78 -15.00 -25.03
N ASP A 53 21.04 -16.08 -24.86
CA ASP A 53 20.03 -16.19 -23.81
C ASP A 53 20.66 -16.44 -22.44
N ILE A 54 19.96 -15.99 -21.42
CA ILE A 54 20.29 -16.17 -20.02
C ILE A 54 19.50 -17.38 -19.53
N ALA A 55 20.23 -18.40 -19.08
CA ALA A 55 19.66 -19.57 -18.41
C ALA A 55 19.38 -19.22 -16.95
N VAL A 56 18.15 -19.45 -16.51
CA VAL A 56 17.73 -19.37 -15.10
C VAL A 56 17.27 -20.75 -14.67
N GLU A 57 17.88 -21.27 -13.62
CA GLU A 57 17.45 -22.50 -12.97
C GLU A 57 16.91 -22.14 -11.59
N THR A 58 15.63 -22.40 -11.38
CA THR A 58 14.94 -22.08 -10.12
C THR A 58 13.88 -23.14 -9.85
N ASP A 59 13.74 -23.55 -8.60
CA ASP A 59 12.74 -24.52 -8.16
C ASP A 59 12.69 -25.84 -8.98
N GLY A 60 13.83 -26.27 -9.55
CA GLY A 60 13.94 -27.47 -10.39
C GLY A 60 13.41 -27.31 -11.82
N ILE A 61 13.14 -26.08 -12.25
CA ILE A 61 12.73 -25.72 -13.62
C ILE A 61 13.81 -24.86 -14.28
N SER A 62 14.19 -25.22 -15.51
CA SER A 62 15.15 -24.45 -16.31
C SER A 62 14.43 -23.60 -17.36
N LEU A 63 14.74 -22.29 -17.39
CA LEU A 63 14.17 -21.32 -18.31
C LEU A 63 15.25 -20.54 -19.06
N TRP A 64 14.95 -20.19 -20.29
CA TRP A 64 15.73 -19.28 -21.11
C TRP A 64 15.01 -17.95 -21.27
N LEU A 65 15.75 -16.87 -21.11
CA LEU A 65 15.28 -15.51 -21.32
C LEU A 65 16.27 -14.78 -22.21
N ASP A 66 15.78 -14.00 -23.16
CA ASP A 66 16.65 -13.03 -23.83
C ASP A 66 17.09 -11.94 -22.82
N PRO A 67 18.18 -11.21 -23.09
CA PRO A 67 18.68 -10.17 -22.18
C PRO A 67 17.70 -9.03 -21.87
N ALA A 68 16.72 -8.74 -22.73
CA ALA A 68 15.71 -7.73 -22.45
C ALA A 68 14.64 -8.28 -21.50
N SER A 69 14.16 -9.50 -21.73
CA SER A 69 13.25 -10.23 -20.86
C SER A 69 13.85 -10.45 -19.47
N ALA A 70 15.13 -10.84 -19.38
CA ALA A 70 15.83 -11.06 -18.13
C ALA A 70 15.85 -9.81 -17.23
N ARG A 71 16.09 -8.63 -17.80
CA ARG A 71 16.05 -7.35 -17.07
C ARG A 71 14.66 -6.98 -16.53
N ARG A 72 13.59 -7.53 -17.12
CA ARG A 72 12.21 -7.29 -16.68
C ARG A 72 11.67 -8.37 -15.77
N ALA A 73 12.38 -9.48 -15.60
CA ALA A 73 11.90 -10.67 -14.90
C ALA A 73 12.31 -10.73 -13.41
N ASP A 74 13.07 -9.76 -12.91
CA ASP A 74 13.56 -9.83 -11.53
C ASP A 74 12.44 -9.75 -10.50
N GLY A 75 12.34 -10.75 -9.62
CA GLY A 75 11.25 -10.90 -8.65
C GLY A 75 9.96 -11.49 -9.21
N LEU A 76 9.90 -11.90 -10.49
CA LEU A 76 8.70 -12.47 -11.12
C LEU A 76 8.22 -13.74 -10.39
N ALA A 77 6.93 -13.78 -10.07
CA ALA A 77 6.27 -14.99 -9.59
C ALA A 77 5.31 -15.55 -10.64
N ILE A 78 5.40 -16.86 -10.88
CA ILE A 78 4.58 -17.56 -11.88
C ILE A 78 3.72 -18.59 -11.15
N ASP A 79 2.41 -18.51 -11.36
CA ASP A 79 1.41 -19.42 -10.78
C ASP A 79 0.56 -20.04 -11.89
N TYR A 80 -0.20 -21.10 -11.57
CA TYR A 80 -1.13 -21.76 -12.47
C TYR A 80 -2.47 -21.93 -11.77
N VAL A 81 -3.51 -21.32 -12.35
CA VAL A 81 -4.86 -21.35 -11.82
C VAL A 81 -5.76 -22.20 -12.71
N GLN A 82 -6.59 -23.04 -12.08
CA GLN A 82 -7.67 -23.76 -12.73
C GLN A 82 -9.01 -23.21 -12.23
N GLU A 83 -9.71 -22.49 -13.10
CA GLU A 83 -11.04 -21.96 -12.81
C GLU A 83 -12.08 -22.59 -13.74
N LEU A 84 -13.36 -22.42 -13.39
CA LEU A 84 -14.50 -22.95 -14.17
C LEU A 84 -14.56 -22.43 -15.62
N ARG A 85 -13.88 -21.32 -15.93
CA ARG A 85 -13.84 -20.71 -17.27
C ARG A 85 -12.57 -21.01 -18.07
N GLY A 86 -11.59 -21.71 -17.49
CA GLY A 86 -10.34 -22.04 -18.14
C GLY A 86 -9.19 -22.28 -17.16
N ALA A 87 -8.09 -22.80 -17.68
CA ALA A 87 -6.85 -23.02 -16.94
C ALA A 87 -5.69 -22.32 -17.63
N GLY A 88 -4.80 -21.70 -16.87
CA GLY A 88 -3.71 -20.94 -17.43
C GLY A 88 -2.67 -20.48 -16.41
N PHE A 89 -1.51 -20.08 -16.92
CA PHE A 89 -0.48 -19.44 -16.13
C PHE A 89 -0.83 -17.99 -15.84
N THR A 90 -0.52 -17.54 -14.62
CA THR A 90 -0.60 -16.15 -14.19
C THR A 90 0.77 -15.66 -13.79
N PHE A 91 1.06 -14.40 -14.10
CA PHE A 91 2.38 -13.80 -13.92
C PHE A 91 2.26 -12.55 -13.05
N ASP A 92 2.97 -12.54 -11.92
CA ASP A 92 3.05 -11.42 -10.99
C ASP A 92 4.43 -10.77 -11.13
N ASN A 93 4.53 -9.75 -11.98
CA ASN A 93 5.80 -9.11 -12.33
C ASN A 93 5.96 -7.76 -11.62
N PRO A 94 6.78 -7.65 -10.56
CA PRO A 94 6.94 -6.43 -9.77
C PRO A 94 7.54 -5.25 -10.56
N ASN A 95 8.16 -5.52 -11.71
CA ASN A 95 8.78 -4.49 -12.55
C ASN A 95 7.82 -3.88 -13.57
N GLN A 96 6.61 -4.43 -13.72
CA GLN A 96 5.63 -3.89 -14.66
C GLN A 96 5.19 -2.48 -14.22
N PRO A 97 5.26 -1.46 -15.10
CA PRO A 97 4.80 -0.12 -14.78
C PRO A 97 3.33 -0.12 -14.33
N GLY A 98 3.06 0.39 -13.13
CA GLY A 98 1.73 0.37 -12.52
C GLY A 98 1.33 -0.98 -11.90
N HIS A 99 2.24 -1.95 -11.84
CA HIS A 99 2.06 -3.20 -11.12
C HIS A 99 2.11 -2.94 -9.62
N ALA A 100 0.93 -2.78 -9.04
CA ALA A 100 0.80 -2.60 -7.62
C ALA A 100 0.87 -3.98 -6.96
N GLN A 101 1.95 -4.20 -6.19
CA GLN A 101 2.33 -5.47 -5.59
C GLN A 101 1.16 -6.11 -4.83
N ARG A 102 0.83 -7.36 -5.20
CA ARG A 102 -0.21 -8.14 -4.53
C ARG A 102 0.35 -8.70 -3.22
N ILE A 103 -0.32 -8.40 -2.12
CA ILE A 103 0.04 -8.84 -0.77
C ILE A 103 -1.06 -9.77 -0.28
N ALA A 104 -0.68 -11.02 0.04
CA ALA A 104 -1.56 -11.93 0.76
C ALA A 104 -1.56 -11.57 2.23
N LEU A 105 -2.76 -11.37 2.78
CA LEU A 105 -2.92 -11.07 4.19
C LEU A 105 -2.40 -12.21 5.06
N LYS A 106 -1.55 -11.87 6.03
CA LYS A 106 -0.91 -12.82 6.96
C LYS A 106 -1.87 -13.31 8.04
N ARG A 107 -2.89 -12.50 8.36
CA ARG A 107 -3.99 -12.80 9.29
C ARG A 107 -5.25 -12.07 8.86
N ASP A 108 -6.38 -12.43 9.46
CA ASP A 108 -7.62 -11.67 9.32
C ASP A 108 -7.40 -10.25 9.85
N CYS A 109 -7.97 -9.25 9.17
CA CYS A 109 -7.90 -7.86 9.61
C CYS A 109 -9.19 -7.10 9.31
N THR A 110 -9.34 -5.96 9.98
CA THR A 110 -10.41 -5.01 9.70
C THR A 110 -9.87 -3.87 8.86
N ALA A 111 -10.48 -3.65 7.71
CA ALA A 111 -10.27 -2.48 6.87
C ALA A 111 -11.53 -1.59 6.90
N THR A 112 -11.43 -0.41 6.32
CA THR A 112 -12.55 0.54 6.21
C THR A 112 -12.77 0.90 4.75
N LEU A 113 -13.97 0.67 4.21
CA LEU A 113 -14.30 1.02 2.83
C LEU A 113 -14.16 2.52 2.58
N ILE A 114 -13.52 2.87 1.47
CA ILE A 114 -13.40 4.25 0.99
C ILE A 114 -14.42 4.42 -0.16
N PRO A 115 -15.23 5.49 -0.19
CA PRO A 115 -15.28 6.63 0.73
C PRO A 115 -16.21 6.45 1.95
N ARG A 116 -16.98 5.35 1.98
CA ARG A 116 -18.17 5.24 2.85
C ARG A 116 -17.87 5.13 4.34
N GLY A 117 -16.66 4.76 4.75
CA GLY A 117 -16.30 4.59 6.17
C GLY A 117 -16.82 3.29 6.81
N GLU A 118 -17.45 2.41 6.05
CA GLU A 118 -18.01 1.15 6.56
C GLU A 118 -16.89 0.13 6.85
N PRO A 119 -16.97 -0.65 7.95
CA PRO A 119 -15.99 -1.67 8.24
C PRO A 119 -16.09 -2.83 7.23
N LEU A 120 -14.93 -3.30 6.77
CA LEU A 120 -14.76 -4.45 5.90
C LEU A 120 -13.85 -5.46 6.59
N ARG A 121 -14.31 -6.72 6.71
CA ARG A 121 -13.45 -7.82 7.18
C ARG A 121 -12.74 -8.44 5.99
N LEU A 122 -11.42 -8.54 6.09
CA LEU A 122 -10.59 -9.22 5.11
C LEU A 122 -10.01 -10.48 5.76
N ALA A 123 -10.04 -11.59 5.03
CA ALA A 123 -9.60 -12.87 5.55
C ALA A 123 -8.11 -13.11 5.28
N ARG A 124 -7.45 -13.88 6.15
CA ARG A 124 -6.10 -14.39 5.90
C ARG A 124 -6.02 -15.06 4.54
N GLY A 125 -4.95 -14.77 3.80
CA GLY A 125 -4.69 -15.31 2.47
C GLY A 125 -5.41 -14.58 1.33
N GLU A 126 -6.37 -13.69 1.64
CA GLU A 126 -6.93 -12.80 0.64
C GLU A 126 -5.84 -11.86 0.10
N TRP A 127 -5.82 -11.68 -1.22
CA TRP A 127 -4.86 -10.82 -1.87
C TRP A 127 -5.41 -9.41 -1.99
N VAL A 128 -4.62 -8.44 -1.53
CA VAL A 128 -4.88 -7.02 -1.69
C VAL A 128 -3.73 -6.35 -2.41
N VAL A 129 -3.99 -5.19 -2.95
CA VAL A 129 -2.99 -4.39 -3.64
C VAL A 129 -2.84 -3.08 -2.89
N VAL A 130 -1.67 -2.82 -2.31
CA VAL A 130 -1.41 -1.53 -1.66
C VAL A 130 -1.25 -0.47 -2.74
N THR A 131 -2.14 0.50 -2.76
CA THR A 131 -2.11 1.62 -3.71
C THR A 131 -1.42 2.85 -3.11
N GLN A 132 -1.46 3.00 -1.78
CA GLN A 132 -0.81 4.09 -1.06
C GLN A 132 -0.37 3.64 0.33
N SER A 133 0.75 4.19 0.79
CA SER A 133 1.30 4.00 2.15
C SER A 133 1.62 5.37 2.73
N LEU A 134 0.69 5.95 3.49
CA LEU A 134 0.77 7.32 3.98
C LEU A 134 0.47 7.37 5.48
N GLY A 135 1.34 8.04 6.24
CA GLY A 135 1.09 8.29 7.67
C GLY A 135 1.02 7.04 8.56
N GLY A 136 1.59 5.92 8.10
CA GLY A 136 1.49 4.61 8.74
C GLY A 136 0.22 3.82 8.40
N SER A 137 -0.69 4.40 7.61
CA SER A 137 -1.88 3.73 7.09
C SER A 137 -1.71 3.33 5.63
N PHE A 138 -2.54 2.38 5.19
CA PHE A 138 -2.44 1.82 3.85
C PHE A 138 -3.79 1.93 3.15
N THR A 139 -3.79 2.53 1.96
CA THR A 139 -4.92 2.39 1.04
C THR A 139 -4.67 1.14 0.21
N ILE A 140 -5.62 0.22 0.23
CA ILE A 140 -5.57 -1.02 -0.52
C ILE A 140 -6.73 -1.11 -1.51
N ARG A 141 -6.50 -1.85 -2.58
CA ARG A 141 -7.54 -2.34 -3.48
C ARG A 141 -7.71 -3.83 -3.23
N THR A 142 -8.92 -4.23 -2.87
CA THR A 142 -9.32 -5.62 -2.65
C THR A 142 -9.37 -6.40 -3.96
N ALA A 143 -9.48 -7.72 -3.90
CA ALA A 143 -9.66 -8.57 -5.08
C ALA A 143 -10.95 -8.23 -5.87
N SER A 144 -11.99 -7.75 -5.20
CA SER A 144 -13.24 -7.28 -5.82
C SER A 144 -13.13 -5.89 -6.47
N GLY A 145 -11.96 -5.23 -6.36
CA GLY A 145 -11.71 -3.90 -6.91
C GLY A 145 -12.14 -2.75 -5.98
N GLN A 146 -12.70 -3.03 -4.80
CA GLN A 146 -13.06 -2.00 -3.83
C GLN A 146 -11.82 -1.40 -3.18
N LEU A 147 -11.82 -0.09 -2.97
CA LEU A 147 -10.82 0.60 -2.16
C LEU A 147 -11.17 0.52 -0.68
N ALA A 148 -10.19 0.18 0.14
CA ALA A 148 -10.32 0.16 1.58
C ALA A 148 -9.05 0.68 2.25
N ARG A 149 -9.20 1.24 3.44
CA ARG A 149 -8.12 1.73 4.29
C ARG A 149 -7.80 0.69 5.35
N ILE A 150 -6.54 0.30 5.48
CA ILE A 150 -6.02 -0.49 6.59
C ILE A 150 -5.30 0.47 7.55
N ALA A 151 -5.71 0.47 8.82
CA ALA A 151 -5.12 1.31 9.84
C ALA A 151 -3.72 0.84 10.23
N ALA A 152 -2.93 1.74 10.80
CA ALA A 152 -1.57 1.46 11.22
C ALA A 152 -1.48 0.26 12.19
N GLY A 153 -2.43 0.13 13.11
CA GLY A 153 -2.51 -1.02 14.03
C GLY A 153 -2.75 -2.38 13.34
N GLU A 154 -3.12 -2.39 12.07
CA GLU A 154 -3.37 -3.59 11.26
C GLU A 154 -2.27 -3.82 10.19
N ALA A 155 -1.18 -3.05 10.22
CA ALA A 155 -0.08 -3.13 9.25
C ALA A 155 0.56 -4.53 9.17
N ASP A 156 0.62 -5.23 10.30
CA ASP A 156 1.17 -6.58 10.40
C ASP A 156 0.35 -7.60 9.60
N ALA A 157 -0.93 -7.34 9.34
CA ALA A 157 -1.75 -8.15 8.45
C ALA A 157 -1.25 -8.10 7.00
N LEU A 158 -0.63 -7.00 6.57
CA LEU A 158 0.06 -6.87 5.28
C LEU A 158 1.49 -7.45 5.31
N GLY A 159 1.95 -7.94 6.46
CA GLY A 159 3.35 -8.31 6.66
C GLY A 159 4.29 -7.10 6.63
N LEU A 160 3.75 -5.88 6.82
CA LEU A 160 4.51 -4.65 6.87
C LEU A 160 4.79 -4.29 8.32
N SER A 161 6.03 -3.90 8.60
CA SER A 161 6.41 -3.39 9.92
C SER A 161 5.96 -1.94 10.04
N MET A 162 5.32 -1.60 11.16
CA MET A 162 5.08 -0.20 11.53
C MET A 162 6.41 0.56 11.55
N PRO A 163 6.54 1.71 10.85
CA PRO A 163 7.57 2.66 11.18
C PRO A 163 7.35 3.05 12.65
N GLN A 164 8.28 2.69 13.53
CA GLN A 164 8.23 3.18 14.90
C GLN A 164 8.29 4.70 14.81
N ALA A 165 7.22 5.36 15.26
CA ALA A 165 7.25 6.79 15.50
C ALA A 165 8.48 7.04 16.38
N SER A 166 9.44 7.81 15.86
CA SER A 166 10.60 8.23 16.63
C SER A 166 10.08 9.05 17.79
N ALA A 167 9.94 8.41 18.95
CA ALA A 167 9.61 9.06 20.19
C ALA A 167 10.80 9.96 20.56
N GLN A 168 10.80 11.18 20.04
CA GLN A 168 11.65 12.21 20.60
C GLN A 168 11.09 12.51 22.00
N PRO A 169 11.88 12.37 23.08
CA PRO A 169 11.46 12.82 24.38
C PRO A 169 11.44 14.34 24.35
N ALA A 170 10.28 14.92 24.02
CA ALA A 170 10.07 16.34 24.18
C ALA A 170 9.95 16.63 25.67
N SER A 171 11.08 16.92 26.31
CA SER A 171 11.11 17.51 27.65
C SER A 171 10.64 18.95 27.54
N GLY A 172 9.34 19.16 27.69
CA GLY A 172 8.71 20.49 27.64
C GLY A 172 7.18 20.40 27.69
N THR A 173 6.53 21.49 28.09
CA THR A 173 5.07 21.63 28.01
C THR A 173 4.63 21.46 26.56
N LEU A 174 3.75 20.49 26.28
CA LEU A 174 3.08 20.30 24.99
C LEU A 174 2.61 21.65 24.42
N ASN A 175 2.93 21.92 23.16
CA ASN A 175 2.46 23.10 22.46
C ASN A 175 1.63 22.74 21.22
N VAL A 176 0.93 23.75 20.67
CA VAL A 176 0.07 23.58 19.50
C VAL A 176 0.84 23.05 18.28
N GLN A 177 2.09 23.47 18.08
CA GLN A 177 2.88 23.04 16.93
C GLN A 177 3.15 21.53 16.97
N GLN A 178 3.46 20.97 18.14
CA GLN A 178 3.66 19.52 18.30
C GLN A 178 2.39 18.71 17.98
N VAL A 179 1.22 19.24 18.34
CA VAL A 179 -0.06 18.64 17.97
C VAL A 179 -0.24 18.68 16.45
N LEU A 180 0.01 19.84 15.81
CA LEU A 180 -0.08 19.98 14.36
C LEU A 180 0.91 19.08 13.61
N ASP A 181 2.14 18.91 14.11
CA ASP A 181 3.14 18.02 13.52
C ASP A 181 2.69 16.56 13.55
N VAL A 182 2.04 16.12 14.62
CA VAL A 182 1.41 14.80 14.67
C VAL A 182 0.23 14.70 13.71
N LEU A 183 -0.62 15.73 13.64
CA LEU A 183 -1.74 15.76 12.70
C LEU A 183 -1.29 15.75 11.23
N ARG A 184 -0.11 16.28 10.89
CA ARG A 184 0.50 16.14 9.54
C ARG A 184 0.77 14.69 9.14
N THR A 185 0.76 13.75 10.09
CA THR A 185 0.88 12.32 9.79
C THR A 185 -0.47 11.66 9.51
N VAL A 186 -1.59 12.38 9.60
CA VAL A 186 -2.93 11.89 9.26
C VAL A 186 -3.26 12.34 7.84
N TYR A 187 -3.53 11.38 6.95
CA TYR A 187 -3.76 11.62 5.53
C TYR A 187 -5.19 11.30 5.15
N ASP A 188 -5.75 12.13 4.28
CA ASP A 188 -7.03 11.81 3.65
C ASP A 188 -6.81 10.65 2.64
N PRO A 189 -7.62 9.59 2.67
CA PRO A 189 -7.43 8.42 1.82
C PRO A 189 -7.94 8.62 0.39
N GLU A 190 -8.75 9.66 0.14
CA GLU A 190 -9.23 10.03 -1.20
C GLU A 190 -8.33 11.07 -1.84
N ILE A 191 -7.82 12.01 -1.04
CA ILE A 191 -6.91 13.07 -1.47
C ILE A 191 -5.58 12.84 -0.73
N PRO A 192 -4.49 12.40 -1.39
CA PRO A 192 -3.26 11.93 -0.74
C PRO A 192 -2.40 13.08 -0.15
N VAL A 193 -3.00 13.90 0.70
CA VAL A 193 -2.44 15.06 1.40
C VAL A 193 -2.88 14.98 2.86
N ASN A 194 -2.04 15.48 3.78
CA ASN A 194 -2.35 15.43 5.19
C ASN A 194 -3.42 16.45 5.61
N VAL A 195 -4.12 16.18 6.70
CA VAL A 195 -5.26 16.99 7.16
C VAL A 195 -4.88 18.44 7.52
N VAL A 196 -3.62 18.70 7.86
CA VAL A 196 -3.13 20.06 8.14
C VAL A 196 -2.92 20.83 6.84
N ASP A 197 -2.21 20.24 5.88
CA ASP A 197 -1.93 20.88 4.59
C ASP A 197 -3.15 20.95 3.67
N LEU A 198 -4.15 20.08 3.87
CA LEU A 198 -5.48 20.25 3.30
C LEU A 198 -6.24 21.43 3.89
N GLY A 199 -5.81 21.98 5.03
CA GLY A 199 -6.51 23.06 5.73
C GLY A 199 -7.79 22.61 6.43
N LEU A 200 -7.85 21.33 6.84
CA LEU A 200 -9.00 20.76 7.55
C LEU A 200 -9.00 21.09 9.04
N ILE A 201 -7.85 21.46 9.62
CA ILE A 201 -7.74 21.86 11.03
C ILE A 201 -8.06 23.35 11.15
N TYR A 202 -9.25 23.68 11.68
CA TYR A 202 -9.71 25.06 11.83
C TYR A 202 -9.27 25.69 13.15
N GLN A 203 -9.19 24.88 14.19
CA GLN A 203 -8.77 25.33 15.50
C GLN A 203 -8.05 24.21 16.24
N CYS A 204 -6.97 24.55 16.93
CA CYS A 204 -6.27 23.66 17.84
C CYS A 204 -5.88 24.44 19.09
N GLN A 205 -6.35 23.97 20.25
CA GLN A 205 -6.04 24.57 21.55
C GLN A 205 -5.44 23.51 22.46
N VAL A 206 -4.45 23.92 23.25
CA VAL A 206 -3.83 23.09 24.28
C VAL A 206 -3.98 23.82 25.60
N GLN A 207 -4.58 23.16 26.60
CA GLN A 207 -4.90 23.75 27.90
C GLN A 207 -4.40 22.84 29.02
N PRO A 208 -3.78 23.39 30.09
CA PRO A 208 -3.43 22.59 31.26
C PRO A 208 -4.69 22.12 31.99
N LEU A 209 -4.64 20.91 32.56
CA LEU A 209 -5.70 20.38 33.42
C LEU A 209 -5.36 20.55 34.90
N GLU A 210 -6.37 20.82 35.73
CA GLU A 210 -6.22 21.01 37.18
C GLU A 210 -5.62 19.79 37.90
N GLY A 211 -5.79 18.58 37.34
CA GLY A 211 -5.22 17.32 37.85
C GLY A 211 -3.84 16.95 37.30
N GLY A 212 -3.20 17.84 36.54
CA GLY A 212 -1.96 17.56 35.80
C GLY A 212 -2.23 17.01 34.39
N GLY A 213 -1.23 17.20 33.51
CA GLY A 213 -1.37 16.91 32.08
C GLY A 213 -2.13 17.99 31.32
N GLN A 214 -2.42 17.73 30.06
CA GLN A 214 -2.98 18.72 29.13
C GLN A 214 -4.19 18.16 28.37
N ARG A 215 -5.17 19.03 28.14
CA ARG A 215 -6.30 18.80 27.26
C ARG A 215 -6.04 19.45 25.91
N VAL A 216 -6.27 18.69 24.84
CA VAL A 216 -6.19 19.16 23.47
C VAL A 216 -7.60 19.20 22.90
N ALA A 217 -8.02 20.38 22.43
CA ALA A 217 -9.31 20.60 21.78
C ALA A 217 -9.08 21.02 20.32
N ILE A 218 -9.61 20.23 19.38
CA ILE A 218 -9.45 20.46 17.94
C ILE A 218 -10.84 20.60 17.31
N ARG A 219 -11.00 21.61 16.46
CA ARG A 219 -12.14 21.71 15.54
C ARG A 219 -11.60 21.45 14.13
N MET A 220 -12.12 20.44 13.46
CA MET A 220 -11.73 20.09 12.10
C MET A 220 -12.94 19.93 11.18
N SER A 221 -12.77 20.21 9.90
CA SER A 221 -13.78 20.03 8.86
C SER A 221 -13.40 18.88 7.93
N MET A 222 -14.22 18.57 6.93
CA MET A 222 -13.93 17.57 5.90
C MET A 222 -14.16 18.13 4.51
N THR A 223 -13.54 17.50 3.52
CA THR A 223 -13.64 17.91 2.11
C THR A 223 -15.04 17.74 1.53
N ALA A 224 -15.85 16.84 2.11
CA ALA A 224 -17.25 16.67 1.77
C ALA A 224 -18.12 16.36 3.02
N PRO A 225 -19.32 16.97 3.14
CA PRO A 225 -20.27 16.64 4.19
C PRO A 225 -20.84 15.23 4.03
N GLY A 226 -21.07 14.54 5.16
CA GLY A 226 -21.69 13.20 5.17
C GLY A 226 -20.78 12.04 4.74
N CYS A 227 -19.48 12.29 4.55
CA CYS A 227 -18.50 11.24 4.28
C CYS A 227 -18.23 10.42 5.57
N GLY A 228 -18.49 9.11 5.55
CA GLY A 228 -18.21 8.24 6.70
C GLY A 228 -16.72 8.15 7.03
N MET A 229 -15.84 8.53 6.11
CA MET A 229 -14.41 8.65 6.37
C MET A 229 -14.08 9.75 7.40
N GLY A 230 -14.96 10.73 7.60
CA GLY A 230 -14.67 11.81 8.53
C GLY A 230 -14.58 11.38 9.99
N GLU A 231 -15.43 10.44 10.40
CA GLU A 231 -15.30 9.84 11.74
C GLU A 231 -14.02 8.99 11.85
N VAL A 232 -13.61 8.32 10.77
CA VAL A 232 -12.39 7.51 10.75
C VAL A 232 -11.15 8.39 10.91
N LEU A 233 -11.07 9.50 10.17
CA LEU A 233 -9.97 10.46 10.27
C LEU A 233 -9.94 11.17 11.61
N LYS A 234 -11.11 11.55 12.14
CA LYS A 234 -11.24 12.12 13.49
C LYS A 234 -10.70 11.17 14.56
N GLU A 235 -11.06 9.90 14.51
CA GLU A 235 -10.58 8.93 15.52
C GLU A 235 -9.10 8.59 15.34
N GLU A 236 -8.57 8.57 14.11
CA GLU A 236 -7.13 8.46 13.88
C GLU A 236 -6.37 9.66 14.46
N ALA A 237 -6.82 10.87 14.16
CA ALA A 237 -6.26 12.11 14.68
C ALA A 237 -6.30 12.11 16.22
N ARG A 238 -7.43 11.72 16.81
CA ARG A 238 -7.58 11.58 18.27
C ARG A 238 -6.55 10.62 18.84
N ALA A 239 -6.45 9.40 18.28
CA ALA A 239 -5.53 8.38 18.77
C ALA A 239 -4.07 8.84 18.72
N LYS A 240 -3.65 9.47 17.62
CA LYS A 240 -2.29 9.98 17.45
C LYS A 240 -1.98 11.14 18.40
N VAL A 241 -2.89 12.09 18.57
CA VAL A 241 -2.72 13.20 19.51
C VAL A 241 -2.72 12.69 20.96
N GLN A 242 -3.57 11.71 21.28
CA GLN A 242 -3.64 11.11 22.63
C GLN A 242 -2.35 10.39 23.01
N ALA A 243 -1.59 9.90 22.04
CA ALA A 243 -0.29 9.26 22.26
C ALA A 243 0.86 10.24 22.55
N LEU A 244 0.63 11.56 22.43
CA LEU A 244 1.65 12.56 22.75
C LEU A 244 1.93 12.60 24.26
N PRO A 245 3.22 12.71 24.66
CA PRO A 245 3.57 12.86 26.07
C PRO A 245 2.87 14.05 26.72
N GLY A 246 2.24 13.83 27.87
CA GLY A 246 1.56 14.87 28.64
C GLY A 246 0.13 15.18 28.18
N VAL A 247 -0.40 14.51 27.15
CA VAL A 247 -1.82 14.59 26.78
C VAL A 247 -2.63 13.66 27.66
N SER A 248 -3.59 14.22 28.38
CA SER A 248 -4.52 13.47 29.24
C SER A 248 -5.91 13.36 28.63
N GLN A 249 -6.32 14.34 27.82
CA GLN A 249 -7.63 14.36 27.19
C GLN A 249 -7.55 14.95 25.78
N VAL A 250 -8.16 14.29 24.81
CA VAL A 250 -8.32 14.82 23.45
C VAL A 250 -9.79 14.90 23.10
N GLU A 251 -10.22 16.07 22.62
CA GLU A 251 -11.54 16.31 22.07
C GLU A 251 -11.42 16.85 20.66
N ILE A 252 -12.06 16.16 19.71
CA ILE A 252 -12.09 16.58 18.31
C ILE A 252 -13.55 16.69 17.90
N GLU A 253 -13.94 17.90 17.46
CA GLU A 253 -15.25 18.23 16.93
C GLU A 253 -15.17 18.32 15.40
N LEU A 254 -16.07 17.62 14.70
CA LEU A 254 -16.27 17.82 13.27
C LEU A 254 -17.22 19.00 13.05
N VAL A 255 -16.75 20.02 12.32
CA VAL A 255 -17.48 21.25 12.04
C VAL A 255 -17.68 21.41 10.55
N TRP A 256 -18.87 21.87 10.15
CA TRP A 256 -19.23 22.09 8.75
C TRP A 256 -19.26 23.56 8.35
N GLU A 257 -19.23 24.45 9.35
CA GLU A 257 -19.28 25.89 9.18
C GLU A 257 -18.02 26.54 9.78
N PRO A 258 -17.24 27.31 9.00
CA PRO A 258 -17.42 27.55 7.56
C PRO A 258 -17.15 26.28 6.71
N PRO A 259 -17.79 26.13 5.54
CA PRO A 259 -17.49 25.00 4.66
C PRO A 259 -16.03 25.03 4.22
N TRP A 260 -15.47 23.85 4.01
CA TRP A 260 -14.13 23.72 3.47
C TRP A 260 -14.14 23.97 1.97
N ASP A 261 -13.08 24.60 1.46
CA ASP A 261 -12.83 24.76 0.04
C ASP A 261 -11.32 24.75 -0.24
N GLN A 262 -10.95 24.56 -1.51
CA GLN A 262 -9.55 24.36 -1.93
C GLN A 262 -8.64 25.57 -1.62
N SER A 263 -9.18 26.77 -1.39
CA SER A 263 -8.37 27.94 -1.00
C SER A 263 -7.70 27.79 0.36
N ARG A 264 -8.17 26.85 1.19
CA ARG A 264 -7.59 26.52 2.50
C ARG A 264 -6.35 25.63 2.41
N MET A 265 -6.08 25.02 1.26
CA MET A 265 -4.91 24.17 1.08
C MET A 265 -3.62 25.00 1.14
N SER A 266 -2.56 24.41 1.69
CA SER A 266 -1.23 25.00 1.61
C SER A 266 -0.72 25.04 0.18
N GLU A 267 0.23 25.95 -0.11
CA GLU A 267 0.84 26.05 -1.44
C GLU A 267 1.49 24.73 -1.87
N ALA A 268 2.17 24.05 -0.95
CA ALA A 268 2.76 22.73 -1.19
C ALA A 268 1.72 21.67 -1.57
N ALA A 269 0.57 21.64 -0.87
CA ALA A 269 -0.53 20.74 -1.21
C ALA A 269 -1.12 21.04 -2.60
N ARG A 270 -1.32 22.32 -2.93
CA ARG A 270 -1.84 22.72 -4.25
C ARG A 270 -0.87 22.36 -5.37
N LEU A 271 0.45 22.53 -5.16
CA LEU A 271 1.48 22.11 -6.11
C LEU A 271 1.45 20.59 -6.31
N GLN A 272 1.39 19.82 -5.22
CA GLN A 272 1.35 18.35 -5.25
C GLN A 272 0.14 17.83 -6.05
N LEU A 273 -0.99 18.53 -5.99
CA LEU A 273 -2.22 18.18 -6.70
C LEU A 273 -2.33 18.82 -8.10
N GLY A 274 -1.33 19.59 -8.55
CA GLY A 274 -1.33 20.24 -9.86
C GLY A 274 -2.33 21.40 -10.00
N LEU A 275 -2.62 22.10 -8.91
CA LEU A 275 -3.59 23.21 -8.81
C LEU A 275 -2.94 24.61 -8.82
N LEU A 276 -1.65 24.69 -9.18
CA LEU A 276 -0.84 25.91 -9.29
C LEU A 276 -0.24 26.04 -10.69
#